data_AF-A0A844IE13-F1
#
_entry.id   AF-A0A844IE13-F1
#
_cell.length_a   1.000
_cell.length_b   1.000
_cell.length_c   1.000
_cell.angle_alpha   90.00
_cell.angle_beta   90.00
_cell.angle_gamma   90.00
#
_symmetry.space_group_name_H-M   'P 1'
#
loop_
_entity.id
_entity.type
_entity.pdbx_description
1 polymer ?
#
loop_
_entity_poly.entity_id
_entity_poly.type
_entity_poly.pdbx_seq_one_letter_code
_entity_poly.pdbx_strand_id
1 'polypeptide(L)' 'MSVKRKDLIKYLEENGFYLLREGGNHSIYTNDIKTIPVKRHSAIDFLRLS' A
#
# COMPACT_ATOMS: atom_id res chain seq x y z
N MET A 1 4.27 16.98 2.22
CA MET A 1 5.06 15.79 2.56
C MET A 1 4.47 14.62 1.80
N SER A 2 5.20 14.03 0.85
CA SER A 2 4.69 12.90 0.06
C SER A 2 4.89 11.61 0.85
N VAL A 3 3.81 10.94 1.24
CA VAL A 3 3.87 9.64 1.92
C VAL A 3 4.50 8.65 0.95
N LYS A 4 5.69 8.16 1.25
CA LYS A 4 6.37 7.22 0.37
C LYS A 4 5.69 5.87 0.52
N ARG A 5 5.57 5.11 -0.58
CA ARG A 5 5.06 3.73 -0.57
C ARG A 5 5.71 2.87 0.53
N LYS A 6 7.00 3.11 0.80
CA LYS A 6 7.76 2.41 1.86
C LYS A 6 7.19 2.64 3.26
N ASP A 7 6.75 3.86 3.57
CA ASP A 7 6.19 4.19 4.88
C ASP A 7 4.82 3.50 5.06
N LEU A 8 4.01 3.45 4.00
CA LEU A 8 2.74 2.74 4.00
C LEU A 8 2.94 1.22 4.18
N ILE A 9 3.90 0.62 3.46
CA ILE A 9 4.22 -0.80 3.61
C ILE A 9 4.65 -1.10 5.04
N LYS A 10 5.57 -0.29 5.60
CA LYS A 10 6.04 -0.46 6.97
C LYS A 10 4.89 -0.37 7.98
N TYR A 11 4.00 0.61 7.83
CA TYR A 11 2.81 0.73 8.68
C TYR A 11 1.90 -0.50 8.58
N LEU A 12 1.68 -1.02 7.36
CA LEU A 12 0.90 -2.23 7.15
C LEU A 12 1.54 -3.44 7.85
N GLU A 13 2.84 -3.65 7.66
CA GLU A 13 3.60 -4.73 8.31
C GLU A 13 3.57 -4.64 9.85
N GLU A 14 3.72 -3.42 10.41
CA GLU A 14 3.61 -3.18 11.86
C GLU A 14 2.20 -3.47 12.41
N ASN A 15 1.16 -3.33 11.57
CA ASN A 15 -0.23 -3.66 11.94
C ASN A 15 -0.61 -5.12 11.62
N GLY A 16 0.37 -5.98 11.33
CA GLY A 16 0.16 -7.41 11.08
C GLY A 16 -0.35 -7.74 9.66
N PHE A 17 -0.26 -6.80 8.72
CA PHE A 17 -0.51 -7.12 7.31
C PHE A 17 0.73 -7.75 6.69
N TYR A 18 0.54 -8.78 5.87
CA TYR A 18 1.58 -9.43 5.09
C TYR A 18 1.24 -9.40 3.60
N LEU A 19 2.26 -9.55 2.76
CA LEU A 19 2.09 -9.60 1.31
C LEU A 19 1.37 -10.90 0.92
N LEU A 20 0.14 -10.79 0.45
CA LEU A 20 -0.65 -11.90 -0.05
C LEU A 20 -0.26 -12.26 -1.48
N ARG A 21 -0.12 -11.25 -2.34
CA ARG A 21 0.17 -11.43 -3.77
C ARG A 21 0.86 -10.20 -4.33
N GLU A 22 1.90 -10.42 -5.13
CA GLU A 22 2.45 -9.37 -5.99
C GLU A 22 1.91 -9.52 -7.41
N GLY A 23 1.19 -8.50 -7.89
CA GLY A 23 0.83 -8.34 -9.29
C GLY A 23 1.72 -7.29 -9.96
N GLY A 24 1.76 -7.27 -11.29
CA GLY A 24 2.61 -6.34 -12.05
C GLY A 24 2.39 -4.86 -11.70
N ASN A 25 1.13 -4.47 -11.42
CA ASN A 25 0.76 -3.07 -11.15
C ASN A 25 0.55 -2.72 -9.66
N HIS A 26 0.26 -3.71 -8.82
CA HIS A 26 0.01 -3.50 -7.39
C HIS A 26 0.39 -4.72 -6.55
N SER A 27 0.79 -4.46 -5.31
CA SER A 27 1.00 -5.48 -4.27
C SER A 27 -0.24 -5.56 -3.40
N ILE A 28 -0.71 -6.76 -3.08
CA ILE A 28 -1.89 -6.98 -2.23
C ILE A 28 -1.40 -7.37 -0.84
N TYR A 29 -1.77 -6.59 0.18
CA TYR A 29 -1.48 -6.88 1.58
C TYR A 29 -2.75 -7.34 2.30
N THR A 30 -2.65 -8.29 3.21
CA THR A 30 -3.78 -8.75 4.01
C THR A 30 -3.36 -9.11 5.44
N ASN A 31 -4.32 -9.07 6.37
CA ASN A 31 -4.16 -9.53 7.75
C ASN A 31 -5.21 -10.59 8.10
N ASP A 32 -5.61 -11.41 7.12
CA ASP A 32 -6.73 -12.37 7.14
C ASP A 32 -8.14 -11.75 7.28
N ILE A 33 -8.26 -10.55 7.84
CA ILE A 33 -9.53 -9.85 8.08
C ILE A 33 -9.83 -8.84 6.96
N LYS A 34 -8.80 -8.14 6.48
CA LYS A 34 -8.90 -7.09 5.46
C LYS A 34 -7.82 -7.27 4.41
N THR A 35 -8.14 -6.87 3.18
CA THR A 35 -7.22 -6.90 2.04
C THR A 35 -7.07 -5.50 1.46
N ILE A 36 -5.82 -5.06 1.28
CA ILE A 36 -5.45 -3.70 0.85
C ILE A 36 -4.53 -3.80 -0.38
N PRO A 37 -4.96 -3.33 -1.56
CA PRO A 37 -4.09 -3.21 -2.73
C PRO A 37 -3.24 -1.93 -2.64
N VAL A 38 -1.91 -2.10 -2.66
CA VAL A 38 -0.90 -1.05 -2.67
C VAL A 38 -0.30 -0.90 -4.07
N LYS A 39 -0.63 0.19 -4.77
CA LYS A 39 -0.10 0.47 -6.13
C LYS A 39 1.42 0.68 -6.12
N ARG A 40 2.08 0.28 -7.21
CA ARG A 40 3.55 0.38 -7.36
C ARG A 40 4.04 1.73 -7.89
N HIS A 41 3.14 2.58 -8.40
CA HIS A 41 3.53 3.88 -8.94
C HIS A 41 4.01 4.82 -7.82
N SER A 42 5.19 5.40 -8.03
CA SER A 42 5.99 6.16 -7.06
C SER A 42 5.39 7.51 -6.64
N ALA A 43 4.28 7.92 -7.26
CA ALA A 43 3.48 9.05 -6.86
C ALA A 43 2.09 8.54 -6.47
N ILE A 44 1.81 8.55 -5.16
CA ILE A 44 0.41 8.71 -4.73
C ILE A 44 0.07 10.15 -5.12
N ASP A 45 -0.33 10.35 -6.37
CA ASP A 45 -0.99 11.58 -6.79
C ASP A 45 -2.31 11.61 -6.03
N PHE A 46 -2.32 12.26 -4.87
CA PHE A 46 -3.54 12.85 -4.35
C PHE A 46 -3.91 13.96 -5.33
N LEU A 47 -4.47 13.57 -6.48
CA LEU A 47 -5.02 14.52 -7.43
C LEU A 47 -6.24 15.17 -6.74
N ARG A 48 -5.96 16.27 -6.07
CA ARG A 48 -6.77 17.50 -5.96
C ARG A 48 -8.26 17.30 -5.66
N LEU A 49 -8.62 17.44 -4.39
CA LEU A 49 -9.90 18.05 -4.01
C LEU A 49 -9.58 19.46 -3.49
N SER A 50 -9.66 20.43 -4.41
CA SER A 50 -9.72 21.88 -4.13
C SER A 50 -10.95 22.42 -4.81
#